data_AF-A0A8T3AAC9-F1
#
_entry.id   AF-A0A8T3AAC9-F1
#
_cell.length_a   1.000
_cell.length_b   1.000
_cell.length_c   1.000
_cell.angle_alpha   90.00
_cell.angle_beta   90.00
_cell.angle_gamma   90.00
#
_symmetry.space_group_name_H-M   'P 1'
#
loop_
_entity.id
_entity.type
_entity.pdbx_description
1 polymer ?
#
loop_
_entity_poly.entity_id
_entity_poly.type
_entity_poly.pdbx_seq_one_letter_code
_entity_poly.pdbx_strand_id
1 'polypeptide(L)'
;MIAVPASRSFSPAAAFFRSSGELFLPRTKFMPGKTPASIRFSPSTFPRRRLFNLQVRAARAESSVASLGSRAPYFELPEPLTGKVWKLDDFESYPALLVMFICNHCPFVKHLKKDIVKLTNFYIKKGLAVIAISSNSTLTHPQDGPKFMAEEAKLLNYPFPYLFDESQDVARAFGAVCTPEFFLYRKDGRRPLELFYHGQFDDSRPNSNIPVTGRDLSLAIDSVLSAQQLIAVQKPSVGCSIKWHPDKRK
;
A
#
# COMPACT_ATOMS: atom_id res chain seq x y z
N MET A 1 36.96 -37.33 19.55
CA MET A 1 35.87 -38.04 18.85
C MET A 1 34.60 -37.21 19.00
N ILE A 2 34.05 -36.71 17.89
CA ILE A 2 32.62 -36.61 17.56
C ILE A 2 32.59 -35.94 16.19
N ALA A 3 32.09 -36.69 15.21
CA ALA A 3 32.11 -36.40 13.79
C ALA A 3 30.91 -35.53 13.37
N VAL A 4 31.14 -34.63 12.43
CA VAL A 4 30.10 -33.90 11.67
C VAL A 4 29.86 -34.67 10.36
N PRO A 5 28.62 -35.02 9.98
CA PRO A 5 28.37 -35.58 8.66
C PRO A 5 27.96 -34.52 7.64
N ALA A 6 28.41 -34.81 6.42
CA ALA A 6 28.39 -34.00 5.21
C ALA A 6 27.01 -33.74 4.59
N SER A 7 26.97 -32.63 3.86
CA SER A 7 26.03 -32.23 2.83
C SER A 7 25.76 -33.32 1.78
N ARG A 8 24.49 -33.47 1.37
CA ARG A 8 24.11 -34.21 0.15
C ARG A 8 23.37 -33.29 -0.82
N SER A 9 23.99 -33.11 -1.98
CA SER A 9 23.43 -32.60 -3.23
C SER A 9 22.53 -33.66 -3.88
N PHE A 10 21.37 -33.25 -4.39
CA PHE A 10 20.56 -34.07 -5.31
C PHE A 10 19.81 -33.19 -6.31
N SER A 11 20.19 -33.33 -7.58
CA SER A 11 19.41 -33.14 -8.81
C SER A 11 20.13 -34.04 -9.82
N PRO A 12 19.49 -34.79 -10.74
CA PRO A 12 18.61 -34.21 -11.77
C PRO A 12 17.47 -35.14 -12.27
N ALA A 13 16.55 -34.64 -13.10
CA ALA A 13 15.94 -35.45 -14.15
C ALA A 13 15.33 -34.56 -15.26
N ALA A 14 15.80 -34.81 -16.48
CA ALA A 14 15.37 -34.19 -17.72
C ALA A 14 14.01 -34.75 -18.19
N ALA A 15 13.15 -33.90 -18.76
CA ALA A 15 11.91 -34.30 -19.42
C ALA A 15 12.08 -34.27 -20.95
N PHE A 16 11.69 -35.38 -21.56
CA PHE A 16 11.70 -35.68 -22.99
C PHE A 16 10.79 -34.76 -23.80
N PHE A 17 11.31 -34.27 -24.93
CA PHE A 17 10.54 -33.63 -26.01
C PHE A 17 10.31 -34.65 -27.13
N ARG A 18 9.05 -35.01 -27.41
CA ARG A 18 8.61 -35.59 -28.69
C ARG A 18 7.11 -35.37 -28.84
N SER A 19 6.70 -34.61 -29.85
CA SER A 19 5.85 -35.15 -30.92
C SER A 19 5.84 -34.19 -32.10
N SER A 20 6.26 -34.70 -33.25
CA SER A 20 5.99 -34.13 -34.57
C SER A 20 4.94 -35.03 -35.20
N GLY A 21 3.81 -34.47 -35.59
CA GLY A 21 2.73 -35.20 -36.26
C GLY A 21 2.01 -34.26 -37.20
N GLU A 22 2.49 -34.19 -38.44
CA GLU A 22 1.75 -33.66 -39.57
C GLU A 22 0.51 -34.52 -39.80
N LEU A 23 -0.64 -33.89 -40.08
CA LEU A 23 -1.76 -34.57 -40.71
C LEU A 23 -2.26 -33.77 -41.92
N PHE A 24 -2.24 -34.51 -43.03
CA PHE A 24 -2.60 -34.18 -44.38
C PHE A 24 -4.06 -33.74 -44.52
N LEU A 25 -4.26 -32.70 -45.33
CA LEU A 25 -5.53 -32.31 -45.94
C LEU A 25 -5.91 -33.28 -47.07
N PRO A 26 -7.19 -33.67 -47.22
CA PRO A 26 -7.71 -34.07 -48.52
C PRO A 26 -8.43 -32.91 -49.20
N ARG A 27 -7.97 -32.59 -50.41
CA ARG A 27 -8.61 -31.70 -51.39
C ARG A 27 -10.01 -32.21 -51.76
N THR A 28 -11.03 -31.38 -51.59
CA THR A 28 -12.34 -31.58 -52.22
C THR A 28 -12.53 -30.58 -53.36
N LYS A 29 -13.02 -31.10 -54.48
CA LYS A 29 -13.21 -30.42 -55.77
C LYS A 29 -14.25 -29.29 -55.65
N PHE A 30 -13.90 -28.12 -56.18
CA PHE A 30 -14.79 -26.97 -56.30
C PHE A 30 -15.52 -27.04 -57.67
N MET A 31 -16.85 -26.99 -57.67
CA MET A 31 -17.67 -26.75 -58.87
C MET A 31 -18.41 -25.41 -58.70
N PRO A 32 -18.55 -24.59 -59.76
CA PRO A 32 -19.13 -23.26 -59.64
C PRO A 32 -20.67 -23.34 -59.73
N GLY A 33 -21.35 -23.13 -58.60
CA GLY A 33 -22.80 -23.04 -58.52
C GLY A 33 -23.25 -21.63 -58.15
N LYS A 34 -23.92 -20.97 -59.10
CA LYS A 34 -24.95 -19.91 -58.97
C LYS A 34 -24.87 -18.96 -57.76
N THR A 35 -24.58 -17.69 -58.06
CA THR A 35 -24.74 -16.53 -57.19
C THR A 35 -26.17 -16.39 -56.66
N PRO A 36 -26.39 -16.34 -55.33
CA PRO A 36 -27.63 -15.82 -54.78
C PRO A 36 -27.53 -14.30 -54.62
N ALA A 37 -28.66 -13.63 -54.84
CA ALA A 37 -28.82 -12.19 -54.73
C ALA A 37 -28.35 -11.67 -53.36
N SER A 38 -27.58 -10.57 -53.38
CA SER A 38 -27.12 -9.87 -52.19
C SER A 38 -28.30 -9.23 -51.44
N ILE A 39 -28.74 -9.85 -50.36
CA ILE A 39 -29.59 -9.19 -49.37
C ILE A 39 -28.69 -8.22 -48.59
N ARG A 40 -28.85 -6.92 -48.83
CA ARG A 40 -28.20 -5.88 -48.03
C ARG A 40 -28.85 -5.87 -46.64
N PHE A 41 -28.22 -6.55 -45.68
CA PHE A 41 -28.47 -6.27 -44.28
C PHE A 41 -27.88 -4.91 -43.94
N SER A 42 -28.75 -3.93 -43.70
CA SER A 42 -28.35 -2.66 -43.09
C SER A 42 -27.77 -2.97 -41.72
N PRO A 43 -26.55 -2.52 -41.38
CA PRO A 43 -26.00 -2.74 -40.06
C PRO A 43 -26.90 -2.01 -39.07
N SER A 44 -27.62 -2.77 -38.25
CA SER A 44 -28.27 -2.21 -37.08
C SER A 44 -27.18 -1.59 -36.22
N THR A 45 -27.24 -0.27 -36.07
CA THR A 45 -26.39 0.49 -35.18
C THR A 45 -26.70 0.07 -33.74
N PHE A 46 -26.03 -0.99 -33.28
CA PHE A 46 -25.97 -1.28 -31.86
C PHE A 46 -25.30 -0.10 -31.18
N PRO A 47 -25.96 0.56 -30.21
CA PRO A 47 -25.35 1.67 -29.51
C PRO A 47 -24.13 1.12 -28.77
N ARG A 48 -22.93 1.57 -29.18
CA ARG A 48 -21.71 1.36 -28.39
C ARG A 48 -22.01 1.88 -26.99
N ARG A 49 -22.15 0.98 -26.02
CA ARG A 49 -22.16 1.36 -24.60
C ARG A 49 -20.90 2.19 -24.39
N ARG A 50 -21.06 3.50 -24.17
CA ARG A 50 -19.96 4.34 -23.69
C ARG A 50 -19.49 3.69 -22.39
N LEU A 51 -18.32 3.09 -22.43
CA LEU A 51 -17.55 2.84 -21.22
C LEU A 51 -17.29 4.24 -20.66
N PHE A 52 -18.13 4.65 -19.72
CA PHE A 52 -17.84 5.81 -18.91
C PHE A 52 -16.55 5.46 -18.17
N ASN A 53 -15.43 6.04 -18.62
CA ASN A 53 -14.23 6.13 -17.80
C ASN A 53 -14.64 6.96 -16.59
N LEU A 54 -15.10 6.27 -15.54
CA LEU A 54 -15.38 6.88 -14.25
C LEU A 54 -14.03 7.30 -13.68
N GLN A 55 -13.57 8.49 -14.06
CA GLN A 55 -12.44 9.14 -13.44
C GLN A 55 -12.91 9.57 -12.05
N VAL A 56 -12.76 8.67 -11.07
CA VAL A 56 -13.01 8.97 -9.67
C VAL A 56 -11.99 10.03 -9.26
N ARG A 57 -12.39 11.30 -9.27
CA ARG A 57 -11.58 12.39 -8.71
C ARG A 57 -11.50 12.15 -7.21
N ALA A 58 -10.31 11.82 -6.72
CA ALA A 58 -10.08 11.65 -5.30
C ALA A 58 -10.46 12.95 -4.56
N ALA A 59 -11.41 12.86 -3.63
CA ALA A 59 -11.72 13.96 -2.73
C ALA A 59 -10.50 14.20 -1.83
N ARG A 60 -10.11 15.48 -1.70
CA ARG A 60 -9.14 15.91 -0.69
C ARG A 60 -9.80 15.79 0.68
N ALA A 61 -9.13 15.15 1.62
CA ALA A 61 -9.57 14.96 2.99
C ALA A 61 -8.48 15.41 3.96
N GLU A 62 -8.89 15.83 5.15
CA GLU A 62 -8.01 16.16 6.26
C GLU A 62 -8.21 15.14 7.37
N SER A 63 -7.14 14.79 8.08
CA SER A 63 -7.24 13.86 9.21
C SER A 63 -8.15 14.42 10.30
N SER A 64 -8.95 13.56 10.90
CA SER A 64 -9.82 13.94 12.01
C SER A 64 -9.02 14.20 13.29
N VAL A 65 -9.64 14.83 14.30
CA VAL A 65 -8.99 14.97 15.62
C VAL A 65 -8.97 13.60 16.31
N ALA A 66 -7.78 13.09 16.60
CA ALA A 66 -7.61 11.89 17.42
C ALA A 66 -7.42 12.22 18.90
N SER A 67 -7.84 11.30 19.78
CA SER A 67 -7.68 11.43 21.23
C SER A 67 -6.27 11.03 21.64
N LEU A 68 -5.40 12.00 21.94
CA LEU A 68 -4.06 11.73 22.46
C LEU A 68 -4.13 10.84 23.73
N GLY A 69 -3.18 9.92 23.87
CA GLY A 69 -3.16 8.90 24.92
C GLY A 69 -4.02 7.67 24.62
N SER A 70 -4.79 7.64 23.53
CA SER A 70 -5.51 6.43 23.12
C SER A 70 -4.55 5.30 22.78
N ARG A 71 -4.91 4.07 23.11
CA ARG A 71 -4.11 2.89 22.77
C ARG A 71 -4.06 2.67 21.26
N ALA A 72 -2.93 2.20 20.75
CA ALA A 72 -2.83 1.71 19.39
C ALA A 72 -3.84 0.58 19.15
N PRO A 73 -4.71 0.68 18.12
CA PRO A 73 -5.56 -0.44 17.75
C PRO A 73 -4.74 -1.65 17.33
N TYR A 74 -5.20 -2.85 17.70
CA TYR A 74 -4.57 -4.09 17.26
C TYR A 74 -4.66 -4.24 15.74
N PHE A 75 -3.64 -4.81 15.14
CA PHE A 75 -3.62 -5.23 13.74
C PHE A 75 -2.80 -6.51 13.58
N GLU A 76 -3.12 -7.27 12.53
CA GLU A 76 -2.37 -8.42 12.06
C GLU A 76 -2.47 -8.42 10.53
N LEU A 77 -1.43 -7.93 9.85
CA LEU A 77 -1.49 -7.65 8.42
C LEU A 77 -0.30 -8.27 7.66
N PRO A 78 -0.52 -8.77 6.43
CA PRO A 78 0.54 -9.28 5.59
C PRO A 78 1.35 -8.14 4.95
N GLU A 79 2.67 -8.34 4.85
CA GLU A 79 3.58 -7.53 4.05
C GLU A 79 3.75 -8.18 2.66
N PRO A 80 3.29 -7.55 1.56
CA PRO A 80 3.36 -8.16 0.23
C PRO A 80 4.78 -8.44 -0.28
N LEU A 81 5.79 -7.67 0.15
CA LEU A 81 7.17 -7.82 -0.34
C LEU A 81 7.84 -9.10 0.19
N THR A 82 7.60 -9.44 1.46
CA THR A 82 8.28 -10.55 2.15
C THR A 82 7.35 -11.74 2.40
N GLY A 83 6.03 -11.53 2.34
CA GLY A 83 5.03 -12.49 2.77
C GLY A 83 4.90 -12.63 4.29
N LYS A 84 5.69 -11.90 5.08
CA LYS A 84 5.62 -11.93 6.54
C LYS A 84 4.33 -11.26 7.01
N VAL A 85 3.70 -11.85 8.03
CA VAL A 85 2.60 -11.21 8.77
C VAL A 85 3.19 -10.45 9.95
N TRP A 86 2.76 -9.20 10.13
CA TRP A 86 3.18 -8.31 11.21
C TRP A 86 2.00 -8.00 12.12
N LYS A 87 2.25 -8.02 13.43
CA LYS A 87 1.27 -7.74 14.48
C LYS A 87 1.69 -6.51 15.27
N LEU A 88 0.75 -5.85 15.95
CA LEU A 88 1.08 -4.76 16.88
C LEU A 88 2.13 -5.19 17.92
N ASP A 89 2.00 -6.41 18.42
CA ASP A 89 2.88 -7.01 19.45
C ASP A 89 4.35 -7.08 19.02
N ASP A 90 4.64 -7.15 17.71
CA ASP A 90 6.01 -7.17 17.17
C ASP A 90 6.78 -5.87 17.45
N PHE A 91 6.08 -4.80 17.84
CA PHE A 91 6.63 -3.46 18.05
C PHE A 91 6.65 -3.03 19.53
N GLU A 92 6.17 -3.88 20.45
CA GLU A 92 6.04 -3.55 21.88
C GLU A 92 7.38 -3.32 22.60
N SER A 93 8.49 -3.79 22.01
CA SER A 93 9.84 -3.58 22.54
C SER A 93 10.45 -2.22 22.17
N TYR A 94 9.83 -1.49 21.24
CA TYR A 94 10.33 -0.20 20.77
C TYR A 94 9.79 0.95 21.63
N PRO A 95 10.60 2.00 21.91
CA PRO A 95 10.15 3.19 22.63
C PRO A 95 9.09 3.99 21.87
N ALA A 96 9.05 3.86 20.55
CA ALA A 96 8.13 4.57 19.67
C ALA A 96 7.74 3.73 18.46
N LEU A 97 6.48 3.84 18.02
CA LEU A 97 5.97 3.25 16.78
C LEU A 97 5.31 4.32 15.93
N LEU A 98 5.80 4.52 14.70
CA LEU A 98 5.13 5.32 13.68
C LEU A 98 4.32 4.41 12.76
N VAL A 99 3.00 4.58 12.76
CA VAL A 99 2.06 3.96 11.82
C VAL A 99 1.65 4.99 10.78
N MET A 100 1.80 4.66 9.50
CA MET A 100 1.49 5.56 8.39
C MET A 100 0.46 4.93 7.46
N PHE A 101 -0.68 5.58 7.25
CA PHE A 101 -1.60 5.18 6.17
C PHE A 101 -1.17 5.88 4.88
N ILE A 102 -0.72 5.12 3.89
CA ILE A 102 -0.22 5.63 2.61
C ILE A 102 -0.82 4.85 1.44
N CYS A 103 -0.55 5.29 0.21
CA CYS A 103 -0.86 4.54 -1.00
C CYS A 103 0.09 4.91 -2.14
N ASN A 104 0.06 4.15 -3.24
CA ASN A 104 1.07 4.26 -4.30
C ASN A 104 0.76 5.41 -5.28
N HIS A 105 -0.53 5.72 -5.46
CA HIS A 105 -0.94 6.65 -6.53
C HIS A 105 -1.18 8.09 -6.08
N CYS A 106 -1.43 8.34 -4.79
CA CYS A 106 -1.83 9.65 -4.28
C CYS A 106 -0.74 10.71 -4.51
N PRO A 107 -1.07 11.88 -5.07
CA PRO A 107 -0.10 12.96 -5.29
C PRO A 107 0.52 13.47 -3.98
N PHE A 108 -0.21 13.47 -2.86
CA PHE A 108 0.33 13.86 -1.55
C PHE A 108 1.34 12.84 -1.01
N VAL A 109 1.12 11.55 -1.22
CA VAL A 109 2.11 10.52 -0.84
C VAL A 109 3.31 10.58 -1.77
N LYS A 110 3.10 10.73 -3.09
CA LYS A 110 4.19 10.89 -4.06
C LYS A 110 5.08 12.08 -3.76
N HIS A 111 4.49 13.17 -3.28
CA HIS A 111 5.21 14.36 -2.82
C HIS A 111 6.15 14.05 -1.64
N LEU A 112 5.75 13.17 -0.72
CA LEU A 112 6.50 12.92 0.53
C LEU A 112 7.34 11.64 0.55
N LYS A 113 7.13 10.66 -0.33
CA LYS A 113 7.69 9.30 -0.17
C LYS A 113 9.21 9.23 -0.04
N LYS A 114 9.96 10.08 -0.75
CA LYS A 114 11.42 10.13 -0.64
C LYS A 114 11.87 10.67 0.73
N ASP A 115 11.20 11.70 1.22
CA ASP A 115 11.49 12.32 2.50
C ASP A 115 11.03 11.46 3.68
N ILE A 116 9.94 10.70 3.52
CA ILE A 116 9.55 9.65 4.46
C ILE A 116 10.68 8.64 4.59
N VAL A 117 11.18 8.09 3.48
CA VAL A 117 12.31 7.12 3.51
C VAL A 117 13.55 7.72 4.17
N LYS A 118 13.89 8.97 3.87
CA LYS A 118 15.04 9.66 4.48
C LYS A 118 14.87 9.81 5.99
N LEU A 119 13.70 10.29 6.43
CA LEU A 119 13.38 10.52 7.84
C LEU A 119 13.37 9.19 8.62
N THR A 120 12.70 8.17 8.10
CA THR A 120 12.58 6.88 8.79
C THR A 120 13.93 6.17 8.87
N ASN A 121 14.76 6.21 7.82
CA ASN A 121 16.13 5.68 7.88
C ASN A 121 16.98 6.32 8.98
N PHE A 122 16.77 7.61 9.26
CA PHE A 122 17.47 8.31 10.33
C PHE A 122 16.97 7.88 11.71
N TYR A 123 15.65 7.81 11.91
CA TYR A 123 15.06 7.54 13.22
C TYR A 123 14.98 6.06 13.60
N ILE A 124 14.94 5.14 12.65
CA ILE A 124 15.00 3.70 12.93
C ILE A 124 16.30 3.36 13.69
N LYS A 125 17.41 3.99 13.30
CA LYS A 125 18.72 3.84 13.99
C LYS A 125 18.71 4.37 15.43
N LYS A 126 17.72 5.16 15.81
CA LYS A 126 17.54 5.76 17.13
C LYS A 126 16.45 5.07 17.96
N GLY A 127 15.89 3.96 17.48
CA GLY A 127 14.88 3.17 18.19
C GLY A 127 13.43 3.45 17.78
N LEU A 128 13.17 4.17 16.68
CA LEU A 128 11.82 4.26 16.13
C LEU A 128 11.46 2.98 15.37
N ALA A 129 10.38 2.30 15.76
CA ALA A 129 9.70 1.36 14.88
C ALA A 129 8.81 2.11 13.88
N VAL A 130 8.73 1.62 12.66
CA VAL A 130 7.92 2.23 11.60
C VAL A 130 7.18 1.14 10.83
N ILE A 131 5.91 1.39 10.52
CA ILE A 131 5.15 0.63 9.53
C ILE A 131 4.37 1.57 8.61
N ALA A 132 4.16 1.14 7.38
CA ALA A 132 3.22 1.74 6.45
C ALA A 132 2.07 0.76 6.20
N ILE A 133 0.84 1.27 6.03
CA ILE A 133 -0.36 0.48 5.74
C ILE A 133 -1.05 1.08 4.51
N SER A 134 -1.37 0.24 3.53
CA SER A 134 -2.29 0.58 2.43
C SER A 134 -3.63 -0.11 2.67
N SER A 135 -4.68 0.70 2.79
CA SER A 135 -6.06 0.24 2.97
C SER A 135 -6.94 0.61 1.77
N ASN A 136 -6.35 0.97 0.63
CA ASN A 136 -7.13 1.38 -0.55
C ASN A 136 -7.72 0.17 -1.29
N SER A 137 -8.98 0.29 -1.70
CA SER A 137 -9.70 -0.73 -2.44
C SER A 137 -9.06 -1.01 -3.80
N THR A 138 -8.54 -2.22 -3.96
CA THR A 138 -7.92 -2.71 -5.21
C THR A 138 -8.92 -2.88 -6.36
N LEU A 139 -10.23 -2.94 -6.07
CA LEU A 139 -11.29 -2.97 -7.07
C LEU A 139 -11.41 -1.65 -7.83
N THR A 140 -11.21 -0.54 -7.13
CA THR A 140 -11.31 0.82 -7.71
C THR A 140 -9.94 1.41 -8.03
N HIS A 141 -8.91 1.00 -7.29
CA HIS A 141 -7.53 1.48 -7.45
C HIS A 141 -6.56 0.27 -7.47
N PRO A 142 -6.53 -0.52 -8.55
CA PRO A 142 -5.69 -1.72 -8.65
C PRO A 142 -4.20 -1.46 -8.40
N GLN A 143 -3.72 -0.25 -8.70
CA GLN A 143 -2.33 0.17 -8.49
C GLN A 143 -1.91 0.27 -7.02
N ASP A 144 -2.85 0.25 -6.07
CA ASP A 144 -2.56 0.20 -4.63
C ASP A 144 -2.56 -1.23 -4.08
N GLY A 145 -2.71 -2.23 -4.95
CA GLY A 145 -2.74 -3.64 -4.54
C GLY A 145 -1.37 -4.24 -4.20
N PRO A 146 -1.36 -5.43 -3.56
CA PRO A 146 -0.16 -6.06 -3.00
C PRO A 146 1.04 -6.14 -3.95
N LYS A 147 0.81 -6.51 -5.22
CA LYS A 147 1.87 -6.60 -6.22
C LYS A 147 2.61 -5.27 -6.39
N PHE A 148 1.87 -4.19 -6.61
CA PHE A 148 2.45 -2.87 -6.83
C PHE A 148 3.03 -2.26 -5.55
N MET A 149 2.47 -2.60 -4.38
CA MET A 149 3.06 -2.23 -3.10
C MET A 149 4.46 -2.85 -2.92
N ALA A 150 4.61 -4.14 -3.24
CA ALA A 150 5.91 -4.82 -3.18
C ALA A 150 6.91 -4.21 -4.18
N GLU A 151 6.47 -3.91 -5.41
CA GLU A 151 7.29 -3.23 -6.41
C GLU A 151 7.74 -1.83 -5.94
N GLU A 152 6.85 -1.02 -5.36
CA GLU A 152 7.20 0.31 -4.85
C GLU A 152 8.12 0.25 -3.64
N ALA A 153 7.84 -0.64 -2.68
CA ALA A 153 8.69 -0.83 -1.50
C ALA A 153 10.12 -1.22 -1.90
N LYS A 154 10.27 -2.11 -2.89
CA LYS A 154 11.56 -2.50 -3.46
C LYS A 154 12.24 -1.34 -4.20
N LEU A 155 11.49 -0.61 -5.03
CA LEU A 155 12.02 0.51 -5.82
C LEU A 155 12.56 1.65 -4.93
N LEU A 156 11.85 1.97 -3.86
CA LEU A 156 12.21 3.06 -2.95
C LEU A 156 13.06 2.60 -1.77
N ASN A 157 13.37 1.31 -1.68
CA ASN A 157 14.07 0.68 -0.56
C ASN A 157 13.46 1.11 0.79
N TYR A 158 12.15 0.88 0.94
CA TYR A 158 11.47 1.18 2.20
C TYR A 158 12.17 0.45 3.36
N PRO A 159 12.65 1.18 4.40
CA PRO A 159 13.34 0.57 5.53
C PRO A 159 12.36 0.00 6.56
N PHE A 160 11.08 -0.08 6.22
CA PHE A 160 9.97 -0.46 7.09
C PHE A 160 9.00 -1.37 6.32
N PRO A 161 8.20 -2.19 7.03
CA PRO A 161 7.16 -3.02 6.42
C PRO A 161 6.08 -2.15 5.77
N TYR A 162 5.65 -2.52 4.57
CA TYR A 162 4.49 -1.92 3.90
C TYR A 162 3.36 -2.94 3.84
N LEU A 163 2.41 -2.82 4.77
CA LEU A 163 1.37 -3.79 5.07
C LEU A 163 0.11 -3.53 4.24
N PHE A 164 -0.60 -4.59 3.88
CA PHE A 164 -1.86 -4.49 3.13
C PHE A 164 -3.06 -4.81 4.02
N ASP A 165 -3.94 -3.83 4.19
CA ASP A 165 -5.18 -3.93 4.95
C ASP A 165 -6.36 -4.14 3.98
N GLU A 166 -6.58 -5.40 3.60
CA GLU A 166 -7.60 -5.76 2.62
C GLU A 166 -9.03 -5.52 3.11
N SER A 167 -9.33 -5.77 4.39
CA SER A 167 -10.69 -5.58 4.90
C SER A 167 -11.02 -4.11 5.18
N GLN A 168 -9.98 -3.27 5.32
CA GLN A 168 -10.04 -1.88 5.72
C GLN A 168 -10.46 -1.68 7.19
N ASP A 169 -10.52 -2.74 7.97
CA ASP A 169 -10.91 -2.68 9.38
C ASP A 169 -9.82 -2.01 10.22
N VAL A 170 -8.55 -2.19 9.86
CA VAL A 170 -7.44 -1.53 10.55
C VAL A 170 -7.49 -0.02 10.32
N ALA A 171 -7.71 0.44 9.08
CA ALA A 171 -7.96 1.86 8.82
C ALA A 171 -9.14 2.42 9.61
N ARG A 172 -10.27 1.70 9.69
CA ARG A 172 -11.43 2.12 10.50
C ARG A 172 -11.09 2.19 12.00
N ALA A 173 -10.37 1.21 12.52
CA ALA A 173 -10.01 1.13 13.93
C ALA A 173 -9.07 2.28 14.34
N PHE A 174 -8.16 2.67 13.46
CA PHE A 174 -7.30 3.86 13.65
C PHE A 174 -8.05 5.18 13.41
N GLY A 175 -9.22 5.16 12.78
CA GLY A 175 -9.91 6.37 12.36
C GLY A 175 -9.21 7.08 11.19
N ALA A 176 -8.41 6.37 10.41
CA ALA A 176 -7.71 6.93 9.26
C ALA A 176 -8.69 7.28 8.14
N VAL A 177 -8.50 8.44 7.52
CA VAL A 177 -9.41 9.00 6.51
C VAL A 177 -8.70 9.45 5.24
N CYS A 178 -7.39 9.71 5.29
CA CYS A 178 -6.63 10.23 4.16
C CYS A 178 -5.26 9.56 3.98
N THR A 179 -4.62 9.80 2.83
CA THR A 179 -3.25 9.38 2.55
C THR A 179 -2.40 10.56 2.05
N PRO A 180 -1.23 10.85 2.67
CA PRO A 180 -0.70 10.18 3.85
C PRO A 180 -1.37 10.63 5.15
N GLU A 181 -1.39 9.75 6.15
CA GLU A 181 -1.83 10.06 7.52
C GLU A 181 -0.92 9.38 8.53
N PHE A 182 -0.43 10.13 9.53
CA PHE A 182 0.64 9.70 10.43
C PHE A 182 0.16 9.59 11.87
N PHE A 183 0.40 8.45 12.50
CA PHE A 183 0.12 8.18 13.90
C PHE A 183 1.41 7.75 14.60
N LEU A 184 1.92 8.56 15.51
CA LEU A 184 3.10 8.24 16.32
C LEU A 184 2.65 7.85 17.73
N TYR A 185 3.03 6.65 18.11
CA TYR A 185 2.78 6.09 19.44
C TYR A 185 4.05 6.10 20.27
N ARG A 186 3.88 6.34 21.57
CA ARG A 186 4.93 6.26 22.59
C ARG A 186 4.71 5.02 23.45
N LYS A 187 5.80 4.34 23.80
CA LYS A 187 5.85 3.25 24.76
C LYS A 187 6.45 3.75 26.07
N ASP A 188 5.70 3.63 27.18
CA ASP A 188 6.17 3.99 28.53
C ASP A 188 6.27 2.72 29.41
N GLY A 189 7.48 2.17 29.50
CA GLY A 189 7.76 0.96 30.28
C GLY A 189 6.91 -0.24 29.83
N ARG A 190 6.07 -0.77 30.73
CA ARG A 190 5.15 -1.90 30.43
C ARG A 190 3.77 -1.46 29.95
N ARG A 191 3.50 -0.15 29.83
CA ARG A 191 2.20 0.35 29.37
C ARG A 191 2.00 0.10 27.88
N PRO A 192 0.76 0.00 27.37
CA PRO A 192 0.50 -0.11 25.93
C PRO A 192 1.09 1.06 25.14
N LEU A 193 1.25 0.88 23.83
CA LEU A 193 1.54 1.97 22.90
C LEU A 193 0.39 2.99 22.91
N GLU A 194 0.69 4.24 23.27
CA GLU A 194 -0.29 5.32 23.40
C GLU A 194 -0.03 6.43 22.37
N LEU A 195 -1.09 6.93 21.75
CA LEU A 195 -1.01 7.93 20.70
C LEU A 195 -0.40 9.23 21.24
N PHE A 196 0.73 9.63 20.70
CA PHE A 196 1.45 10.83 21.09
C PHE A 196 1.32 11.95 20.07
N TYR A 197 1.30 11.60 18.78
CA TYR A 197 1.12 12.57 17.69
C TYR A 197 0.26 11.99 16.57
N HIS A 198 -0.68 12.80 16.08
CA HIS A 198 -1.49 12.52 14.90
C HIS A 198 -1.65 13.80 14.10
N GLY A 199 -1.14 13.82 12.87
CA GLY A 199 -1.10 15.06 12.11
C GLY A 199 -0.22 14.98 10.87
N GLN A 200 0.17 16.14 10.36
CA GLN A 200 0.93 16.29 9.13
C GLN A 200 2.39 15.83 9.25
N PHE A 201 3.05 15.66 8.11
CA PHE A 201 4.50 15.49 8.03
C PHE A 201 5.24 16.82 8.27
N ASP A 202 4.81 17.84 7.54
CA ASP A 202 5.26 19.24 7.62
C ASP A 202 4.23 20.17 6.92
N ASP A 203 4.56 21.45 6.77
CA ASP A 203 3.71 22.45 6.10
C ASP A 203 3.68 22.33 4.56
N SER A 204 4.52 21.48 3.95
CA SER A 204 4.57 21.35 2.50
C SER A 204 3.34 20.61 1.97
N ARG A 205 2.89 21.00 0.78
CA ARG A 205 1.80 20.36 0.03
C ARG A 205 2.19 20.31 -1.46
N PRO A 206 1.59 19.41 -2.26
CA PRO A 206 1.72 19.48 -3.70
C PRO A 206 1.37 20.89 -4.20
N ASN A 207 2.26 21.49 -5.02
CA ASN A 207 2.13 22.84 -5.58
C ASN A 207 2.15 24.00 -4.57
N SER A 208 2.41 23.76 -3.28
CA SER A 208 2.86 24.84 -2.38
C SER A 208 4.36 25.01 -2.62
N ASN A 209 4.85 26.21 -2.88
CA ASN A 209 6.29 26.48 -3.06
C ASN A 209 7.12 26.29 -1.76
N ILE A 210 6.59 25.54 -0.79
CA ILE A 210 7.19 25.23 0.51
C ILE A 210 7.97 23.91 0.34
N PRO A 211 9.27 23.89 0.67
CA PRO A 211 10.07 22.67 0.59
C PRO A 211 9.63 21.64 1.63
N VAL A 212 9.81 20.36 1.30
CA VAL A 212 9.61 19.25 2.24
C VAL A 212 10.73 19.27 3.28
N THR A 213 10.37 19.21 4.56
CA THR A 213 11.29 19.28 5.70
C THR A 213 11.08 18.18 6.73
N GLY A 214 9.87 17.61 6.83
CA GLY A 214 9.48 16.69 7.89
C GLY A 214 9.49 17.29 9.28
N ARG A 215 9.45 18.63 9.41
CA ARG A 215 9.68 19.35 10.66
C ARG A 215 8.74 18.90 11.79
N ASP A 216 7.44 18.84 11.55
CA ASP A 216 6.46 18.55 12.61
C ASP A 216 6.57 17.11 13.09
N LEU A 217 6.67 16.17 12.14
CA LEU A 217 6.84 14.76 12.49
C LEU A 217 8.19 14.50 13.17
N SER A 218 9.28 15.15 12.73
CA SER A 218 10.60 15.02 13.36
C SER A 218 10.58 15.53 14.81
N LEU A 219 9.97 16.70 15.05
CA LEU A 219 9.83 17.25 16.41
C LEU A 219 9.03 16.31 17.31
N ALA A 220 7.95 15.70 16.81
CA ALA A 220 7.18 14.72 17.55
C ALA A 220 8.01 13.46 17.87
N ILE A 221 8.75 12.93 16.91
CA ILE A 221 9.62 11.76 17.11
C ILE A 221 10.75 12.07 18.10
N ASP A 222 11.43 13.20 17.95
CA ASP A 222 12.48 13.63 18.89
C ASP A 222 11.92 13.75 20.31
N SER A 223 10.70 14.29 20.46
CA SER A 223 10.04 14.42 21.76
C SER A 223 9.76 13.05 22.39
N VAL A 224 9.23 12.10 21.62
CA VAL A 224 8.99 10.73 22.13
C VAL A 224 10.29 10.06 22.54
N LEU A 225 11.30 10.06 21.65
CA LEU A 225 12.57 9.37 21.90
C LEU A 225 13.39 10.01 23.03
N SER A 226 13.19 11.30 23.30
CA SER A 226 13.83 12.01 24.41
C SER A 226 12.98 12.05 25.69
N ALA A 227 11.83 11.36 25.70
CA ALA A 227 10.85 11.37 26.80
C ALA A 227 10.36 12.78 27.20
N GLN A 228 10.24 13.69 26.23
CA GLN A 228 9.74 15.04 26.40
C GLN A 228 8.26 15.17 25.98
N GLN A 229 7.59 16.23 26.44
CA GLN A 229 6.26 16.59 25.97
C GLN A 229 6.34 17.33 24.64
N LEU A 230 5.37 17.12 23.76
CA LEU A 230 5.24 17.91 22.55
C LEU A 230 4.47 19.20 22.85
N ILE A 231 5.16 20.33 22.73
CA ILE A 231 4.58 21.67 22.97
C ILE A 231 3.93 22.23 21.68
N ALA A 232 4.24 21.66 20.52
CA ALA A 232 3.77 22.14 19.23
C ALA A 232 2.31 21.79 18.93
N VAL A 233 1.62 22.69 18.22
CA VAL A 233 0.27 22.45 17.71
C VAL A 233 0.30 21.38 16.62
N GLN A 234 -0.48 20.32 16.80
CA GLN A 234 -0.62 19.25 15.80
C GLN A 234 -1.60 19.71 14.72
N LYS A 235 -1.09 19.97 13.51
CA LYS A 235 -1.92 20.27 12.34
C LYS A 235 -2.35 18.96 11.66
N PRO A 236 -3.58 18.88 11.13
CA PRO A 236 -4.05 17.66 10.48
C PRO A 236 -3.23 17.32 9.24
N SER A 237 -3.07 16.03 8.98
CA SER A 237 -2.64 15.53 7.68
C SER A 237 -3.64 15.93 6.60
N VAL A 238 -3.14 16.11 5.38
CA VAL A 238 -3.99 16.42 4.22
C VAL A 238 -3.59 15.55 3.05
N GLY A 239 -4.59 14.88 2.47
CA GLY A 239 -4.35 13.86 1.47
C GLY A 239 -5.55 13.56 0.59
N CYS A 240 -5.39 12.57 -0.28
CA CYS A 240 -6.54 11.93 -0.92
C CYS A 240 -7.28 11.10 0.13
N SER A 241 -8.61 11.06 0.07
CA SER A 241 -9.39 10.15 0.92
C SER A 241 -8.95 8.70 0.72
N ILE A 242 -8.98 7.89 1.79
CA ILE A 242 -8.88 6.43 1.68
C ILE A 242 -9.95 5.92 0.71
N LYS A 243 -9.59 4.94 -0.12
CA LYS A 243 -10.47 4.37 -1.15
C LYS A 243 -11.25 3.22 -0.55
N TRP A 244 -12.32 3.52 0.16
CA TRP A 244 -13.19 2.51 0.76
C TRP A 244 -13.76 1.55 -0.29
N HIS A 245 -13.95 0.29 0.08
CA HIS A 245 -14.62 -0.68 -0.78
C HIS A 245 -16.02 -0.19 -1.16
N PRO A 246 -16.46 -0.41 -2.41
CA PRO A 246 -17.84 -0.18 -2.77
C PRO A 246 -18.75 -0.99 -1.86
N ASP A 247 -19.82 -0.36 -1.37
CA ASP A 247 -20.84 -1.05 -0.57
C ASP A 247 -21.36 -2.27 -1.35
N LYS A 248 -21.37 -3.44 -0.70
CA LYS A 248 -21.94 -4.67 -1.27
C LYS A 248 -23.47 -4.66 -1.30
N ARG A 249 -24.13 -3.60 -0.82
CA ARG A 249 -25.59 -3.46 -0.85
C ARG A 249 -26.04 -3.07 -2.25
N LYS A 250 -26.39 -4.09 -3.04
CA LYS A 250 -27.32 -4.00 -4.17
C LYS A 250 -28.48 -4.94 -3.92
#